data_AF-A0A060DX44-F1
#
_entry.id   AF-A0A060DX44-F1
#
_cell.length_a   1.000
_cell.length_b   1.000
_cell.length_c   1.000
_cell.angle_alpha   90.00
_cell.angle_beta   90.00
_cell.angle_gamma   90.00
#
_symmetry.space_group_name_H-M   'P 1'
#
loop_
_entity.id
_entity.type
_entity.pdbx_description
1 polymer ?
#
loop_
_entity_poly.entity_id
_entity_poly.type
_entity_poly.pdbx_seq_one_letter_code
_entity_poly.pdbx_strand_id
1 'polypeptide(L)' 'MPSSSDLVEDVLERWPSTIPVFLKHRMACPGCPMARFQTIAEVADDYGLATDALLDEFARAIAAEE' A
#
# COMPACT_ATOMS: atom_id res chain seq x y z
N MET A 1 9.37 3.42 6.82
CA MET A 1 8.39 2.33 6.76
C MET A 1 7.01 2.97 6.70
N PRO A 2 6.13 2.51 5.79
CA PRO A 2 4.77 3.01 5.70
C PRO A 2 3.98 2.66 6.97
N SER A 3 3.04 3.52 7.33
CA SER A 3 2.10 3.37 8.43
C SER A 3 0.67 3.30 7.90
N SER A 4 -0.24 2.79 8.73
CA SER A 4 -1.67 2.69 8.41
C SER A 4 -2.31 4.04 8.09
N SER A 5 -1.76 5.14 8.63
CA SER A 5 -2.26 6.50 8.45
C SER A 5 -1.66 7.21 7.22
N ASP A 6 -0.67 6.62 6.57
CA ASP A 6 -0.09 7.23 5.37
C ASP A 6 -1.05 7.11 4.19
N LEU A 7 -1.00 8.09 3.29
CA LEU A 7 -1.75 8.07 2.04
C LEU A 7 -1.13 7.08 1.08
N VAL A 8 -1.96 6.39 0.30
CA VAL A 8 -1.48 5.43 -0.70
C VAL A 8 -0.55 6.11 -1.70
N GLU A 9 -0.85 7.34 -2.14
CA GLU A 9 0.05 8.06 -3.05
C GLU A 9 1.46 8.28 -2.45
N ASP A 10 1.55 8.73 -1.20
CA ASP A 10 2.82 9.05 -0.55
C ASP A 10 3.64 7.77 -0.33
N VAL A 11 2.97 6.66 0.00
CA VAL A 11 3.61 5.35 0.12
C VAL A 11 4.16 4.87 -1.23
N LEU A 12 3.38 5.00 -2.30
CA LEU A 12 3.80 4.60 -3.65
C LEU A 12 4.94 5.48 -4.20
N GLU A 13 4.91 6.79 -3.91
CA GLU A 13 5.96 7.73 -4.31
C GLU A 13 7.26 7.52 -3.53
N ARG A 14 7.18 7.26 -2.22
CA ARG A 14 8.37 7.03 -1.37
C ARG A 14 8.93 5.63 -1.48
N TRP A 15 8.08 4.63 -1.69
CA TRP A 15 8.43 3.21 -1.76
C TRP A 15 7.79 2.55 -2.99
N PRO A 16 8.36 2.73 -4.20
CA PRO A 16 7.86 2.09 -5.41
C PRO A 16 7.88 0.56 -5.33
N SER A 17 8.71 -0.01 -4.46
CA SER A 17 8.77 -1.43 -4.10
C SER A 17 7.45 -2.00 -3.58
N THR A 18 6.56 -1.13 -3.09
CA THR A 18 5.22 -1.54 -2.61
C THR A 18 4.22 -1.76 -3.75
N ILE A 19 4.45 -1.21 -4.95
CA ILE A 19 3.60 -1.37 -6.15
C ILE A 19 3.24 -2.85 -6.44
N PRO A 20 4.19 -3.80 -6.50
CA PRO A 20 3.87 -5.21 -6.74
C PRO A 20 2.95 -5.83 -5.68
N VAL A 21 2.98 -5.35 -4.43
CA VAL A 21 2.06 -5.81 -3.38
C VAL A 21 0.63 -5.35 -3.70
N PHE A 22 0.44 -4.10 -4.11
CA PHE A 22 -0.87 -3.60 -4.57
C PHE A 22 -1.39 -4.38 -5.79
N LEU A 23 -0.53 -4.66 -6.76
CA LEU A 23 -0.88 -5.44 -7.95
C LEU A 23 -1.27 -6.89 -7.60
N LYS A 24 -0.57 -7.52 -6.66
CA LYS A 24 -0.85 -8.89 -6.19
C LYS A 24 -2.26 -9.01 -5.59
N HIS A 25 -2.69 -7.99 -4.84
CA HIS A 25 -4.03 -7.92 -4.26
C HIS A 25 -5.09 -7.41 -5.24
N ARG A 26 -4.75 -7.19 -6.52
CA ARG A 26 -5.61 -6.58 -7.54
C ARG A 26 -6.23 -5.25 -7.10
N MET A 27 -5.53 -4.50 -6.25
CA MET A 27 -5.99 -3.18 -5.85
C MET A 27 -5.93 -2.26 -7.08
N ALA A 28 -7.05 -1.61 -7.40
CA ALA A 28 -7.16 -0.71 -8.54
C ALA A 28 -6.42 0.64 -8.33
N CYS A 29 -5.69 0.77 -7.22
CA CYS A 29 -5.10 2.00 -6.73
C CYS A 29 -3.90 2.56 -7.54
N PRO A 30 -3.01 1.80 -8.20
CA PRO A 30 -1.86 2.39 -8.89
C PRO A 30 -2.33 3.06 -10.21
N GLY A 31 -2.91 4.26 -10.08
CA GLY A 31 -3.46 5.06 -11.18
C GLY A 31 -4.87 5.62 -10.94
N CYS A 32 -5.55 5.27 -9.84
CA CYS A 32 -6.87 5.81 -9.53
C CYS A 32 -6.74 7.17 -8.81
N PRO A 33 -7.49 8.22 -9.20
CA PRO A 33 -7.44 9.53 -8.52
C PRO A 33 -7.89 9.48 -7.05
N MET A 34 -8.43 8.34 -6.58
CA MET A 34 -8.78 8.11 -5.18
C MET A 34 -7.58 7.72 -4.30
N ALA A 35 -6.49 7.19 -4.87
CA ALA A 35 -5.32 6.75 -4.11
C ALA A 35 -4.64 7.89 -3.31
N ARG A 36 -4.73 9.12 -3.79
CA ARG A 36 -4.26 10.35 -3.12
C ARG A 36 -5.14 10.83 -1.95
N PHE A 37 -6.33 10.23 -1.79
CA PHE A 37 -7.28 10.60 -0.75
C PHE A 37 -7.54 9.47 0.25
N GLN A 38 -7.11 8.24 -0.05
CA GLN A 38 -7.30 7.10 0.82
C GLN A 38 -6.02 6.77 1.58
N THR A 39 -6.18 6.42 2.86
CA THR A 39 -5.09 5.89 3.67
C THR A 39 -4.92 4.39 3.44
N ILE A 40 -3.76 3.85 3.83
CA ILE A 40 -3.50 2.41 3.79
C ILE A 40 -4.54 1.65 4.64
N ALA A 41 -4.95 2.19 5.79
CA ALA A 41 -5.99 1.59 6.63
C ALA A 41 -7.35 1.49 5.90
N GLU A 42 -7.78 2.57 5.26
CA GLU A 42 -9.05 2.60 4.53
C GLU A 42 -9.04 1.65 3.32
N VAL A 43 -7.94 1.61 2.58
CA VAL A 43 -7.81 0.66 1.47
C VAL A 43 -7.77 -0.78 1.99
N ALA A 44 -7.08 -1.04 3.09
CA ALA A 44 -7.11 -2.36 3.70
C ALA A 44 -8.54 -2.76 4.10
N ASP A 45 -9.30 -1.87 4.74
CA ASP A 45 -10.69 -2.12 5.14
C ASP A 45 -11.62 -2.34 3.93
N ASP A 46 -11.55 -1.47 2.91
CA ASP A 46 -12.38 -1.54 1.69
C ASP A 46 -12.17 -2.85 0.92
N TYR A 47 -10.94 -3.37 0.94
CA TYR A 47 -10.57 -4.64 0.31
C TYR A 47 -10.68 -5.85 1.26
N GLY A 48 -11.09 -5.65 2.51
CA GLY A 48 -11.20 -6.70 3.53
C GLY A 48 -9.86 -7.34 3.91
N LEU A 49 -8.76 -6.60 3.76
CA LEU A 49 -7.40 -7.00 4.12
C LEU A 49 -7.07 -6.56 5.54
N ALA A 50 -6.30 -7.38 6.25
CA ALA A 50 -5.75 -6.97 7.53
C ALA A 50 -4.66 -5.92 7.31
N THR A 51 -4.85 -4.70 7.83
CA THR A 51 -3.89 -3.60 7.69
C THR A 51 -2.49 -3.99 8.15
N ASP A 52 -2.39 -4.72 9.26
CA ASP A 52 -1.11 -5.21 9.80
C ASP A 52 -0.38 -6.16 8.83
N ALA A 53 -1.12 -7.10 8.22
CA ALA A 53 -0.57 -8.02 7.23
C ALA A 53 -0.12 -7.30 5.96
N LEU A 54 -0.86 -6.27 5.54
CA LEU A 54 -0.50 -5.45 4.38
C LEU A 54 0.79 -4.64 4.66
N LEU A 55 0.92 -4.07 5.86
CA LEU A 55 2.13 -3.36 6.28
C LEU A 55 3.35 -4.30 6.37
N ASP A 56 3.16 -5.53 6.84
CA ASP A 56 4.23 -6.56 6.83
C ASP A 56 4.66 -6.92 5.39
N GLU A 57 3.72 -7.05 4.45
CA GLU A 57 4.05 -7.24 3.03
C GLU A 57 4.82 -6.05 2.44
N PHE A 58 4.46 -4.82 2.78
CA PHE A 58 5.23 -3.64 2.36
C PHE A 58 6.64 -3.64 2.95
N ALA A 59 6.78 -3.94 4.25
CA ALA A 59 8.08 -4.04 4.89
C ALA A 59 8.98 -5.09 4.22
N ARG A 60 8.43 -6.26 3.89
CA ARG A 60 9.15 -7.31 3.15
C ARG A 60 9.53 -6.88 1.74
N ALA A 61 8.64 -6.20 1.03
CA ALA A 61 8.91 -5.73 -0.32
C ALA A 61 10.02 -4.68 -0.35
N ILE A 62 10.02 -3.75 0.62
CA ILE A 62 11.08 -2.75 0.79
C ILE A 62 12.42 -3.44 1.13
N ALA A 63 12.41 -4.39 2.08
CA ALA A 63 13.62 -5.11 2.46
C ALA A 63 14.17 -6.04 1.36
N ALA A 64 13.32 -6.48 0.41
CA ALA A 64 13.74 -7.31 -0.72
C ALA A 64 14.37 -6.52 -1.87
N GLU A 65 14.25 -5.19 -1.86
CA GLU A 65 14.94 -4.29 -2.81
C GLU A 65 16.34 -3.85 -2.34
N GLU A 66 16.76 -4.22 -1.11
CA GLU A 66 18.10 -3.97 -0.56
C GLU A 66 19.10 -5.11 -0.81
#